data_AF-A0A3D3TJ45-F1
#
_entry.id   AF-A0A3D3TJ45-F1
#
_cell.length_a   1.000
_cell.length_b   1.000
_cell.length_c   1.000
_cell.angle_alpha   90.00
_cell.angle_beta   90.00
_cell.angle_gamma   90.00
#
_symmetry.space_group_name_H-M   'P 1'
#
loop_
_entity.id
_entity.type
_entity.pdbx_description
1 polymer ?
#
loop_
_entity_poly.entity_id
_entity_poly.type
_entity_poly.pdbx_seq_one_letter_code
_entity_poly.pdbx_strand_id
1 'polypeptide(L)' 'PNYFFRVNKSYIVNIEKIEYYDNNDLFIDSYEIGIGNTYRESLFKILNSRSL' A
#
# COMPACT_ATOMS: atom_id res chain seq x y z
N PRO A 1 3.28 -5.58 -16.09
CA PRO A 1 3.25 -4.50 -15.08
C PRO A 1 2.32 -4.85 -13.92
N ASN A 2 2.86 -5.01 -12.71
CA ASN A 2 2.08 -5.28 -11.49
C ASN A 2 1.94 -3.97 -10.69
N TYR A 3 0.98 -3.13 -11.09
CA TYR A 3 0.68 -1.85 -10.43
C TYR A 3 -0.35 -1.99 -9.31
N PHE A 4 -1.09 -3.09 -9.25
CA PHE A 4 -2.13 -3.30 -8.25
C PHE A 4 -1.67 -4.28 -7.17
N PHE A 5 -1.89 -3.91 -5.92
CA PHE A 5 -1.55 -4.76 -4.77
C PHE A 5 -2.70 -4.79 -3.76
N ARG A 6 -2.97 -5.98 -3.20
CA ARG A 6 -3.97 -6.15 -2.14
C ARG A 6 -3.37 -5.75 -0.81
N VAL A 7 -3.91 -4.70 -0.20
CA VAL A 7 -3.41 -4.13 1.05
C VAL A 7 -4.24 -4.56 2.26
N ASN A 8 -5.48 -4.99 2.02
CA ASN A 8 -6.41 -5.49 3.02
C ASN A 8 -7.39 -6.50 2.38
N LYS A 9 -8.14 -7.26 3.19
CA LYS A 9 -9.24 -8.11 2.75
C LYS A 9 -10.25 -7.34 1.89
N SER A 10 -10.48 -6.06 2.17
CA SER A 10 -11.45 -5.22 1.48
C SER A 10 -10.89 -4.41 0.31
N TYR A 11 -9.57 -4.27 0.17
CA TYR A 11 -8.98 -3.28 -0.74
C TYR A 11 -7.82 -3.82 -1.59
N ILE A 12 -7.83 -3.42 -2.86
CA ILE A 12 -6.71 -3.50 -3.80
C ILE A 12 -6.44 -2.06 -4.26
N VAL A 13 -5.19 -1.61 -4.20
CA VAL A 13 -4.79 -0.25 -4.54
C VAL A 13 -3.77 -0.24 -5.68
N ASN A 14 -3.71 0.89 -6.39
CA ASN A 14 -2.61 1.15 -7.32
C ASN A 14 -1.41 1.69 -6.54
N ILE A 15 -0.29 0.98 -6.55
CA ILE A 15 0.92 1.33 -5.77
C ILE A 15 1.64 2.57 -6.30
N GLU A 16 1.42 2.97 -7.56
CA GLU A 16 1.99 4.21 -8.14
C GLU A 16 1.25 5.47 -7.67
N LYS A 17 0.10 5.30 -7.01
CA LYS A 17 -0.74 6.40 -6.52
C LYS A 17 -0.62 6.64 -5.02
N ILE A 18 0.22 5.87 -4.34
CA ILE A 18 0.50 6.07 -2.91
C ILE A 18 1.39 7.30 -2.78
N GLU A 19 0.91 8.31 -2.06
CA GLU A 19 1.65 9.56 -1.83
C GLU A 19 2.58 9.43 -0.61
N TYR A 20 2.04 8.88 0.48
CA TYR A 20 2.81 8.54 1.68
C TYR A 20 2.13 7.40 2.44
N TYR A 21 2.86 6.83 3.39
CA TYR A 21 2.39 5.74 4.24
C TYR A 21 3.07 5.76 5.60
N ASP A 22 2.43 5.13 6.58
CA ASP A 22 3.06 4.76 7.83
C ASP A 22 2.93 3.25 8.09
N ASN A 23 3.09 2.83 9.34
CA ASN A 23 3.02 1.41 9.70
C ASN A 23 1.62 0.79 9.56
N ASN A 24 0.57 1.60 9.59
CA ASN A 24 -0.82 1.18 9.67
C ASN A 24 -1.61 1.56 8.43
N ASP A 25 -1.31 2.69 7.79
CA ASP A 25 -2.18 3.27 6.79
C ASP A 25 -1.42 3.73 5.53
N LEU A 26 -2.11 3.66 4.39
CA LEU A 26 -1.71 4.24 3.11
C LEU A 26 -2.54 5.47 2.81
N PHE A 27 -1.92 6.49 2.23
CA PHE A 27 -2.58 7.73 1.85
C PHE A 27 -2.55 7.92 0.32
N ILE A 28 -3.74 8.06 -0.26
CA ILE A 28 -3.97 8.27 -1.70
C ILE A 28 -5.00 9.40 -1.83
N ASP A 29 -4.62 10.54 -2.41
CA ASP A 29 -5.44 11.75 -2.42
C ASP A 29 -5.97 12.09 -1.01
N SER A 30 -7.30 12.11 -0.83
CA SER A 30 -7.97 12.37 0.46
C SER A 30 -8.32 11.11 1.25
N TYR A 31 -7.87 9.94 0.82
CA TYR A 31 -8.26 8.66 1.41
C TYR A 31 -7.15 8.05 2.25
N GLU A 32 -7.52 7.61 3.44
CA GLU A 32 -6.72 6.79 4.35
C GLU A 32 -7.18 5.33 4.25
N ILE A 33 -6.24 4.42 3.95
CA ILE A 33 -6.53 3.01 3.68
C ILE A 33 -5.69 2.13 4.61
N GLY A 34 -6.36 1.48 5.56
CA GLY A 34 -5.72 0.60 6.52
C GLY A 34 -5.09 -0.66 5.92
N ILE A 35 -3.83 -0.88 6.31
CA ILE A 35 -2.99 -2.02 5.93
C ILE A 35 -3.37 -3.21 6.82
N GLY A 36 -3.86 -4.27 6.19
CA GLY A 36 -4.10 -5.55 6.87
C GLY A 36 -2.79 -6.22 7.25
N ASN A 37 -2.70 -6.73 8.48
CA ASN A 37 -1.51 -7.41 9.00
C ASN A 37 -0.95 -8.50 8.05
N THR A 38 -1.83 -9.27 7.40
CA THR A 38 -1.45 -10.32 6.43
C THR A 38 -0.67 -9.78 5.23
N TYR A 39 -0.91 -8.53 4.83
CA TYR A 39 -0.34 -7.93 3.62
C TYR A 39 0.83 -6.98 3.92
N ARG A 40 1.00 -6.53 5.18
CA ARG A 40 1.96 -5.50 5.58
C ARG A 40 3.39 -5.78 5.13
N GLU A 41 3.92 -6.97 5.42
CA GLU A 41 5.31 -7.30 5.11
C GLU A 41 5.56 -7.28 3.59
N SER A 42 4.67 -7.89 2.82
CA SER A 42 4.77 -7.93 1.36
C SER A 42 4.62 -6.54 0.74
N LEU A 43 3.70 -5.72 1.26
CA LEU A 43 3.51 -4.34 0.85
C LEU A 43 4.79 -3.52 1.06
N PHE A 44 5.36 -3.52 2.26
CA PHE A 44 6.56 -2.74 2.54
C PHE A 44 7.79 -3.22 1.75
N LYS A 45 7.91 -4.52 1.48
CA LYS A 45 8.95 -5.02 0.57
C LYS A 45 8.81 -4.42 -0.83
N ILE A 46 7.59 -4.33 -1.35
CA ILE A 46 7.31 -3.73 -2.67
C ILE A 46 7.64 -2.23 -2.64
N LEU A 47 7.16 -1.48 -1.65
CA LEU A 47 7.40 -0.03 -1.54
C LEU A 47 8.89 0.28 -1.41
N ASN A 48 9.60 -0.42 -0.51
CA ASN A 48 11.04 -0.21 -0.31
C ASN A 48 11.87 -0.58 -1.54
N SER A 49 11.50 -1.62 -2.29
CA SER A 49 12.21 -2.00 -3.52
C SER A 49 12.06 -0.99 -4.67
N ARG A 50 11.09 -0.07 -4.54
CA ARG A 50 10.77 0.93 -5.57
C ARG A 50 11.30 2.32 -5.25
N SER A 51 11.90 2.53 -4.07
CA SER A 51 12.44 3.81 -3.59
C SER A 51 11.45 4.98 -3.78
N LEU A 52 10.33 4.91 -3.04
CA LEU A 52 9.72 6.08 -2.41
C LEU A 52 10.35 6.28 -1.03
#